data_AF-A0A3N5QLT9-F1
#
_entry.id   AF-A0A3N5QLT9-F1
#
_cell.length_a   1.000
_cell.length_b   1.000
_cell.length_c   1.000
_cell.angle_alpha   90.00
_cell.angle_beta   90.00
_cell.angle_gamma   90.00
#
_symmetry.space_group_name_H-M   'P 1'
#
loop_
_entity.id
_entity.type
_entity.pdbx_description
1 polymer ?
#
loop_
_entity_poly.entity_id
_entity_poly.type
_entity_poly.pdbx_seq_one_letter_code
_entity_poly.pdbx_strand_id
1 'polypeptide(L)'
;MKGRINLEGIKPTAFDIHLTGENVYIPYKKVVAARIRPDLQLTGTPLKPFLAGILTVTEGRVNLDQISTQSPAEIQIDTGGHEKKASIDIVEKPSAVKDLLRPLAADIIVAAPKNVRLKGQGVNAEIAGQITLKKNPDKPFILIGSLNAIGGTFDFQSKLFKITQGNIDFIGLEEPNPNLDIQAETRIAKVKIIIKITGTANRMILALDSEPAMDRTDIISYLVFGKSTDKLNRQQNWNAEQAALNLTGRLAVNELKKILGDTFKLDVLTLESGSGDITHGSLAVGKYVTPEVFVLYRHRFKVDESNLVEVTYEINRNLSIETQLGDEKTSGIDFVWDFDF
;
A
#
# COMPACT_ATOMS: atom_id res chain seq x y z
N MET A 1 -30.77 -19.34 -15.38
CA MET A 1 -31.32 -18.07 -15.89
C MET A 1 -32.75 -18.31 -16.37
N LYS A 2 -33.73 -17.57 -15.85
CA LYS A 2 -35.12 -17.56 -16.32
C LYS A 2 -35.53 -16.10 -16.45
N GLY A 3 -36.22 -15.72 -17.53
CA GLY A 3 -36.60 -14.32 -17.73
C GLY A 3 -37.36 -14.11 -19.03
N ARG A 4 -38.00 -12.94 -19.14
CA ARG A 4 -38.69 -12.48 -20.33
C ARG A 4 -38.00 -11.20 -20.83
N ILE A 5 -37.77 -11.14 -22.14
CA ILE A 5 -37.32 -9.93 -22.83
C ILE A 5 -38.42 -9.59 -23.82
N ASN A 6 -39.04 -8.43 -23.66
CA ASN A 6 -40.00 -7.94 -24.63
C ASN A 6 -39.25 -7.21 -25.74
N LEU A 7 -39.54 -7.58 -26.99
CA LEU A 7 -38.93 -7.02 -28.18
C LEU A 7 -40.02 -6.35 -29.01
N GLU A 8 -39.74 -5.13 -29.48
CA GLU A 8 -40.52 -4.49 -30.54
C GLU A 8 -39.55 -4.31 -31.73
N GLY A 9 -39.69 -5.17 -32.75
CA GLY A 9 -38.63 -5.38 -33.74
C GLY A 9 -37.41 -6.12 -33.16
N ILE A 10 -36.19 -5.62 -33.39
CA ILE A 10 -34.91 -6.19 -32.87
C ILE A 10 -34.41 -5.42 -31.62
N LYS A 11 -35.21 -4.51 -31.05
CA LYS A 11 -34.80 -3.70 -29.90
C LYS A 11 -35.51 -4.17 -28.62
N PRO A 12 -34.77 -4.47 -27.53
CA PRO A 12 -35.39 -4.74 -26.25
C PRO A 12 -36.12 -3.49 -25.75
N THR A 13 -37.37 -3.65 -25.35
CA THR A 13 -38.21 -2.56 -24.80
C THR A 13 -38.28 -2.62 -23.28
N ALA A 14 -38.16 -3.83 -22.71
CA ALA A 14 -38.13 -4.06 -21.27
C ALA A 14 -37.24 -5.26 -20.91
N PHE A 15 -36.68 -5.20 -19.71
CA PHE A 15 -35.98 -6.27 -19.02
C PHE A 15 -36.86 -6.80 -17.88
N ASP A 16 -36.98 -8.12 -17.79
CA ASP A 16 -37.44 -8.85 -16.61
C ASP A 16 -36.65 -10.18 -16.55
N ILE A 17 -35.42 -10.06 -16.06
CA ILE A 17 -34.44 -11.15 -16.11
C ILE A 17 -34.05 -11.54 -14.70
N HIS A 18 -34.26 -12.81 -14.36
CA HIS A 18 -33.80 -13.41 -13.12
C HIS A 18 -32.56 -14.30 -13.37
N LEU A 19 -31.42 -13.82 -12.87
CA LEU A 19 -30.13 -14.49 -12.96
C LEU A 19 -29.83 -15.22 -11.64
N THR A 20 -29.89 -16.54 -11.71
CA THR A 20 -29.50 -17.45 -10.63
C THR A 20 -28.41 -18.41 -11.10
N GLY A 21 -27.53 -18.81 -10.18
CA GLY A 21 -26.50 -19.85 -10.41
C GLY A 21 -25.77 -20.21 -9.12
N GLU A 22 -25.08 -21.35 -9.05
CA GLU A 22 -24.50 -21.86 -7.78
C GLU A 22 -22.97 -21.79 -7.68
N ASN A 23 -22.25 -21.69 -8.79
CA ASN A 23 -20.78 -21.73 -8.80
C ASN A 23 -20.23 -21.02 -10.04
N VAL A 24 -20.64 -19.78 -10.25
CA VAL A 24 -20.20 -18.98 -11.39
C VAL A 24 -18.80 -18.46 -11.09
N TYR A 25 -17.83 -18.81 -11.94
CA TYR A 25 -16.46 -18.33 -11.83
C TYR A 25 -16.29 -17.01 -12.60
N ILE A 26 -15.83 -15.98 -11.91
CA ILE A 26 -15.57 -14.65 -12.47
C ILE A 26 -14.08 -14.33 -12.28
N PRO A 27 -13.27 -14.42 -13.35
CA PRO A 27 -11.93 -13.84 -13.38
C PRO A 27 -12.00 -12.37 -13.79
N TYR A 28 -11.41 -11.47 -13.00
CA TYR A 28 -11.29 -10.06 -13.31
C TYR A 28 -9.83 -9.62 -13.35
N LYS A 29 -9.30 -9.43 -14.57
CA LYS A 29 -8.02 -8.76 -14.89
C LYS A 29 -6.81 -9.18 -14.03
N LYS A 30 -6.72 -10.45 -13.62
CA LYS A 30 -5.69 -10.98 -12.69
C LYS A 30 -5.68 -10.36 -11.27
N VAL A 31 -6.53 -9.37 -11.00
CA VAL A 31 -6.67 -8.67 -9.72
C VAL A 31 -7.61 -9.43 -8.78
N VAL A 32 -8.77 -9.86 -9.29
CA VAL A 32 -9.79 -10.56 -8.50
C VAL A 32 -10.21 -11.82 -9.24
N ALA A 33 -10.31 -12.93 -8.52
CA ALA A 33 -10.95 -14.13 -9.01
C ALA A 33 -11.93 -14.62 -7.95
N ALA A 34 -13.18 -14.84 -8.33
CA ALA A 34 -14.21 -15.27 -7.39
C ALA A 34 -15.10 -16.36 -7.97
N ARG A 35 -15.48 -17.31 -7.11
CA ARG A 35 -16.65 -18.16 -7.33
C ARG A 35 -17.82 -17.54 -6.60
N ILE A 36 -18.93 -17.40 -7.29
CA ILE A 36 -20.10 -16.70 -6.77
C ILE A 36 -21.38 -17.51 -7.01
N ARG A 37 -22.36 -17.25 -6.15
CA ARG A 37 -23.75 -17.69 -6.30
C ARG A 37 -24.61 -16.43 -6.45
N PRO A 38 -24.91 -16.00 -7.69
CA PRO A 38 -25.76 -14.85 -7.93
C PRO A 38 -27.23 -15.22 -7.76
N ASP A 39 -27.99 -14.28 -7.22
CA ASP A 39 -29.44 -14.20 -7.25
C ASP A 39 -29.81 -12.74 -7.54
N LEU A 40 -29.87 -12.39 -8.83
CA LEU A 40 -29.97 -11.01 -9.30
C LEU A 40 -31.18 -10.85 -10.23
N GLN A 41 -31.88 -9.73 -10.11
CA GLN A 41 -32.98 -9.33 -10.97
C GLN A 41 -32.62 -8.06 -11.74
N LEU A 42 -32.68 -8.12 -13.06
CA LEU A 42 -32.58 -6.97 -13.94
C LEU A 42 -33.98 -6.64 -14.47
N THR A 43 -34.46 -5.45 -14.12
CA THR A 43 -35.78 -4.94 -14.50
C THR A 43 -35.68 -3.58 -15.18
N GLY A 44 -36.80 -3.08 -15.73
CA GLY A 44 -36.88 -1.73 -16.32
C GLY A 44 -36.68 -1.73 -17.83
N THR A 45 -36.32 -0.57 -18.39
CA THR A 45 -36.11 -0.41 -19.85
C THR A 45 -34.62 -0.20 -20.14
N PRO A 46 -34.15 -0.31 -21.40
CA PRO A 46 -32.76 0.03 -21.73
C PRO A 46 -32.33 1.46 -21.34
N LEU A 47 -33.28 2.39 -21.20
CA LEU A 47 -33.02 3.77 -20.77
C LEU A 47 -33.04 3.94 -19.26
N LYS A 48 -33.66 3.01 -18.51
CA LYS A 48 -33.73 3.01 -17.05
C LYS A 48 -33.63 1.58 -16.51
N PRO A 49 -32.50 0.87 -16.72
CA PRO A 49 -32.34 -0.47 -16.20
C PRO A 49 -32.07 -0.41 -14.69
N PHE A 50 -32.63 -1.36 -13.95
CA PHE A 50 -32.44 -1.51 -12.52
C PHE A 50 -32.00 -2.94 -12.19
N LEU A 51 -30.82 -3.07 -11.57
CA LEU A 51 -30.23 -4.34 -11.16
C LEU A 51 -30.21 -4.44 -9.64
N ALA A 52 -30.90 -5.43 -9.08
CA ALA A 52 -30.92 -5.64 -7.64
C ALA A 52 -30.76 -7.13 -7.28
N GLY A 53 -30.35 -7.39 -6.04
CA GLY A 53 -30.30 -8.75 -5.50
C GLY A 53 -29.05 -9.03 -4.68
N ILE A 54 -28.74 -10.32 -4.53
CA ILE A 54 -27.65 -10.80 -3.67
C ILE A 54 -26.64 -11.57 -4.52
N LEU A 55 -25.36 -11.28 -4.30
CA LEU A 55 -24.23 -12.00 -4.85
C LEU A 55 -23.45 -12.60 -3.69
N THR A 56 -23.58 -13.90 -3.48
CA THR A 56 -22.78 -14.60 -2.45
C THR A 56 -21.43 -15.00 -3.03
N VAL A 57 -20.33 -14.56 -2.43
CA VAL A 57 -18.98 -15.02 -2.76
C VAL A 57 -18.68 -16.29 -1.97
N THR A 58 -18.47 -17.41 -2.66
CA THR A 58 -18.19 -18.72 -2.03
C THR A 58 -16.69 -18.99 -1.89
N GLU A 59 -15.90 -18.48 -2.83
CA GLU A 59 -14.43 -18.47 -2.79
C GLU A 59 -13.95 -17.20 -3.49
N GLY A 60 -12.97 -16.51 -2.92
CA GLY A 60 -12.39 -15.30 -3.52
C GLY A 60 -10.88 -15.25 -3.39
N ARG A 61 -10.22 -14.63 -4.37
CA ARG A 61 -8.82 -14.23 -4.34
C ARG A 61 -8.73 -12.78 -4.79
N VAL A 62 -8.07 -11.94 -4.01
CA VAL A 62 -7.81 -10.54 -4.30
C VAL A 62 -6.30 -10.30 -4.23
N ASN A 63 -5.73 -9.75 -5.29
CA ASN A 63 -4.31 -9.39 -5.37
C ASN A 63 -4.13 -7.87 -5.28
N LEU A 64 -3.62 -7.39 -4.15
CA LEU A 64 -3.38 -5.98 -3.86
C LEU A 64 -2.26 -5.35 -4.70
N ASP A 65 -1.30 -6.13 -5.19
CA ASP A 65 -0.18 -5.61 -5.98
C ASP A 65 -0.63 -5.05 -7.33
N GLN A 66 -1.76 -5.55 -7.84
CA GLN A 66 -2.32 -5.13 -9.12
C GLN A 66 -3.39 -4.03 -9.01
N ILE A 67 -3.78 -3.66 -7.79
CA ILE A 67 -4.69 -2.55 -7.53
C ILE A 67 -3.91 -1.22 -7.54
N SER A 68 -2.69 -1.21 -7.00
CA SER A 68 -1.88 0.01 -6.84
C SER A 68 -1.26 0.53 -8.15
N THR A 69 -1.29 -0.25 -9.24
CA THR A 69 -0.62 0.07 -10.51
C THR A 69 -1.54 0.66 -11.57
N GLN A 70 -2.82 0.97 -11.23
CA GLN A 70 -3.80 1.41 -12.23
C GLN A 70 -4.25 2.85 -12.03
N SER A 71 -3.75 3.74 -12.90
CA SER A 71 -4.53 4.87 -13.43
C SER A 71 -5.77 4.34 -14.20
N PRO A 72 -6.82 5.15 -14.41
CA PRO A 72 -8.09 4.67 -14.98
C PRO A 72 -7.87 3.91 -16.29
N ALA A 73 -8.37 2.68 -16.32
CA ALA A 73 -8.10 1.69 -17.35
C ALA A 73 -8.21 2.20 -18.79
N GLU A 74 -7.09 2.20 -19.50
CA GLU A 74 -7.11 1.90 -20.93
C GLU A 74 -7.18 0.37 -21.08
N ILE A 75 -8.23 -0.10 -21.75
CA ILE A 75 -8.45 -1.52 -22.00
C ILE A 75 -7.50 -1.91 -23.13
N GLN A 76 -6.27 -2.32 -22.80
CA GLN A 76 -5.41 -2.98 -23.77
C GLN A 76 -5.74 -4.46 -23.81
N ILE A 77 -6.28 -4.89 -24.95
CA ILE A 77 -6.56 -6.29 -25.27
C ILE A 77 -5.25 -6.89 -25.78
N ASP A 78 -4.56 -7.60 -24.90
CA ASP A 78 -3.40 -8.43 -25.24
C ASP A 78 -3.85 -9.58 -26.15
N THR A 79 -3.46 -9.49 -27.44
CA THR A 79 -3.69 -10.52 -28.45
C THR A 79 -2.33 -11.10 -28.85
N GLY A 80 -1.82 -12.07 -28.10
CA GLY A 80 -0.76 -12.97 -28.58
C GLY A 80 -1.40 -14.20 -29.25
N GLY A 81 -1.01 -14.69 -30.42
CA GLY A 81 0.02 -14.30 -31.37
C GLY A 81 -0.02 -15.24 -32.59
N HIS A 82 0.85 -14.93 -33.57
CA HIS A 82 1.27 -15.72 -34.74
C HIS A 82 0.45 -15.67 -36.06
N GLU A 83 1.05 -14.91 -36.99
CA GLU A 83 1.16 -15.05 -38.45
C GLU A 83 -0.04 -14.94 -39.42
N LYS A 84 0.04 -13.83 -40.19
CA LYS A 84 -0.20 -13.59 -41.63
C LYS A 84 -1.61 -13.30 -42.18
N LYS A 85 -1.71 -12.05 -42.66
CA LYS A 85 -2.51 -11.49 -43.78
C LYS A 85 -4.05 -11.56 -43.70
N ALA A 86 -4.66 -10.46 -43.30
CA ALA A 86 -5.52 -9.62 -44.14
C ALA A 86 -5.97 -8.41 -43.31
N SER A 87 -5.70 -7.19 -43.78
CA SER A 87 -6.28 -5.98 -43.20
C SER A 87 -7.78 -5.97 -43.51
N ILE A 88 -8.59 -6.32 -42.52
CA ILE A 88 -10.00 -5.93 -42.48
C ILE A 88 -10.06 -4.80 -41.47
N ASP A 89 -10.44 -3.61 -41.92
CA ASP A 89 -10.76 -2.48 -41.05
C ASP A 89 -11.94 -2.90 -40.15
N ILE A 90 -11.65 -3.37 -38.95
CA ILE A 90 -12.66 -3.56 -37.91
C ILE A 90 -12.95 -2.16 -37.38
N VAL A 91 -13.99 -1.54 -37.93
CA VAL A 91 -14.67 -0.41 -37.29
C VAL A 91 -15.07 -0.87 -35.88
N GLU A 92 -14.39 -0.38 -34.85
CA GLU A 92 -14.77 -0.57 -33.45
C GLU A 92 -16.19 -0.02 -33.25
N LYS A 93 -17.19 -0.90 -33.32
CA LYS A 93 -18.53 -0.59 -32.85
C LYS A 93 -18.44 -0.28 -31.34
N PRO A 94 -18.97 0.85 -30.87
CA PRO A 94 -19.12 1.09 -29.44
C PRO A 94 -19.85 -0.11 -28.82
N SER A 95 -19.18 -0.78 -27.89
CA SER A 95 -19.68 -2.03 -27.31
C SER A 95 -20.99 -1.75 -26.58
N ALA A 96 -22.10 -2.38 -26.99
CA ALA A 96 -23.46 -2.18 -26.45
C ALA A 96 -23.57 -2.32 -24.92
N VAL A 97 -22.56 -2.91 -24.28
CA VAL A 97 -22.41 -2.99 -22.81
C VAL A 97 -22.17 -1.61 -22.18
N LYS A 98 -21.39 -0.74 -22.83
CA LYS A 98 -21.05 0.60 -22.31
C LYS A 98 -22.28 1.52 -22.29
N ASP A 99 -23.21 1.31 -23.22
CA ASP A 99 -24.46 2.07 -23.34
C ASP A 99 -25.49 1.68 -22.27
N LEU A 100 -25.47 0.43 -21.79
CA LEU A 100 -26.35 -0.04 -20.71
C LEU A 100 -25.84 0.31 -19.30
N LEU A 101 -24.52 0.44 -19.11
CA LEU A 101 -23.93 0.71 -17.79
C LEU A 101 -24.13 2.16 -17.32
N ARG A 102 -24.20 3.14 -18.24
CA ARG A 102 -24.47 4.54 -17.88
C ARG A 102 -25.82 4.73 -17.18
N PRO A 103 -26.97 4.37 -17.81
CA PRO A 103 -28.29 4.57 -17.21
C PRO A 103 -28.61 3.57 -16.09
N LEU A 104 -27.78 2.54 -15.89
CA LEU A 104 -28.01 1.51 -14.87
C LEU A 104 -28.07 2.12 -13.46
N ALA A 105 -29.19 1.86 -12.79
CA ALA A 105 -29.29 1.92 -11.34
C ALA A 105 -29.04 0.53 -10.76
N ALA A 106 -28.34 0.44 -9.63
CA ALA A 106 -28.05 -0.84 -8.99
C ALA A 106 -28.14 -0.77 -7.46
N ASP A 107 -28.64 -1.85 -6.86
CA ASP A 107 -28.61 -2.11 -5.41
C ASP A 107 -28.32 -3.60 -5.17
N ILE A 108 -27.03 -3.93 -5.10
CA ILE A 108 -26.55 -5.31 -5.05
C ILE A 108 -25.86 -5.56 -3.72
N ILE A 109 -26.30 -6.55 -2.97
CA ILE A 109 -25.63 -7.01 -1.77
C ILE A 109 -24.58 -8.04 -2.15
N VAL A 110 -23.31 -7.74 -1.91
CA VAL A 110 -22.19 -8.67 -2.04
C VAL A 110 -21.88 -9.26 -0.66
N ALA A 111 -22.26 -10.51 -0.45
CA ALA A 111 -22.04 -11.22 0.81
C ALA A 111 -20.84 -12.17 0.67
N ALA A 112 -19.82 -11.97 1.50
CA ALA A 112 -18.62 -12.79 1.56
C ALA A 112 -18.51 -13.44 2.95
N PRO A 113 -19.19 -14.57 3.21
CA PRO A 113 -19.24 -15.16 4.55
C PRO A 113 -17.87 -15.67 5.04
N LYS A 114 -17.00 -16.14 4.13
CA LYS A 114 -15.63 -16.63 4.39
C LYS A 114 -14.92 -16.97 3.08
N ASN A 115 -13.70 -17.50 3.15
CA ASN A 115 -12.91 -18.02 2.03
C ASN A 115 -12.52 -16.99 0.97
N VAL A 116 -12.46 -15.71 1.32
CA VAL A 116 -11.93 -14.66 0.44
C VAL A 116 -10.51 -14.34 0.89
N ARG A 117 -9.52 -14.71 0.08
CA ARG A 117 -8.10 -14.50 0.37
C ARG A 117 -7.63 -13.19 -0.23
N LEU A 118 -7.04 -12.35 0.61
CA LEU A 118 -6.37 -11.12 0.26
C LEU A 118 -4.86 -11.35 0.27
N LYS A 119 -4.17 -11.08 -0.85
CA LYS A 119 -2.72 -11.23 -0.97
C LYS A 119 -2.09 -10.03 -1.65
N GLY A 120 -0.83 -9.73 -1.31
CA GLY A 120 -0.04 -8.67 -1.94
C GLY A 120 0.31 -7.55 -0.97
N GLN A 121 1.29 -6.72 -1.33
CA GLN A 121 1.82 -5.62 -0.52
C GLN A 121 2.26 -6.04 0.90
N GLY A 122 2.72 -7.28 1.05
CA GLY A 122 3.09 -7.89 2.34
C GLY A 122 1.90 -8.54 3.06
N VAL A 123 0.66 -8.32 2.64
CA VAL A 123 -0.53 -8.92 3.28
C VAL A 123 -0.79 -10.32 2.72
N ASN A 124 -1.17 -11.24 3.60
CA ASN A 124 -1.78 -12.52 3.29
C ASN A 124 -2.85 -12.81 4.34
N ALA A 125 -4.11 -12.51 4.02
CA ALA A 125 -5.22 -12.58 4.97
C ALA A 125 -6.45 -13.24 4.38
N GLU A 126 -7.34 -13.71 5.25
CA GLU A 126 -8.70 -14.09 4.90
C GLU A 126 -9.67 -13.04 5.41
N ILE A 127 -10.58 -12.60 4.54
CA ILE A 127 -11.58 -11.58 4.85
C ILE A 127 -12.99 -12.14 4.72
N ALA A 128 -13.90 -11.58 5.51
CA ALA A 128 -15.34 -11.81 5.40
C ALA A 128 -16.12 -10.54 5.70
N GLY A 129 -17.37 -10.49 5.27
CA GLY A 129 -18.28 -9.39 5.54
C GLY A 129 -19.30 -9.21 4.44
N GLN A 130 -19.88 -8.02 4.40
CA GLN A 130 -20.92 -7.68 3.44
C GLN A 130 -20.74 -6.25 2.96
N ILE A 131 -20.77 -6.09 1.64
CA ILE A 131 -20.72 -4.79 0.98
C ILE A 131 -21.94 -4.65 0.07
N THR A 132 -22.67 -3.55 0.20
CA THR A 132 -23.68 -3.15 -0.75
C THR A 132 -23.03 -2.30 -1.83
N LEU A 133 -23.12 -2.78 -3.07
CA LEU A 133 -22.72 -2.09 -4.29
C LEU A 133 -23.93 -1.33 -4.81
N LYS A 134 -23.92 0.00 -4.65
CA LYS A 134 -24.99 0.88 -5.14
C LYS A 134 -24.52 1.70 -6.33
N LYS A 135 -25.44 2.01 -7.24
CA LYS A 135 -25.19 2.94 -8.35
C LYS A 135 -26.45 3.70 -8.68
N ASN A 136 -26.32 5.02 -8.82
CA ASN A 136 -27.33 5.85 -9.44
C ASN A 136 -27.06 5.97 -10.96
N PRO A 137 -28.08 6.22 -11.80
CA PRO A 137 -27.88 6.50 -13.21
C PRO A 137 -26.83 7.61 -13.41
N ASP A 138 -25.94 7.42 -14.38
CA ASP A 138 -24.86 8.34 -14.75
C ASP A 138 -23.81 8.63 -13.65
N LYS A 139 -23.88 7.92 -12.53
CA LYS A 139 -22.90 7.98 -11.44
C LYS A 139 -22.02 6.72 -11.38
N PRO A 140 -20.82 6.79 -10.80
CA PRO A 140 -20.03 5.60 -10.51
C PRO A 140 -20.73 4.72 -9.46
N PHE A 141 -20.23 3.50 -9.32
CA PHE A 141 -20.62 2.63 -8.22
C PHE A 141 -20.03 3.15 -6.90
N ILE A 142 -20.80 3.03 -5.83
CA ILE A 142 -20.36 3.27 -4.46
C ILE A 142 -20.45 1.97 -3.65
N LEU A 143 -19.57 1.84 -2.67
CA LEU A 143 -19.49 0.69 -1.77
C LEU A 143 -19.92 1.12 -0.37
N ILE A 144 -20.81 0.36 0.27
CA ILE A 144 -21.29 0.63 1.62
C ILE A 144 -21.26 -0.66 2.43
N GLY A 145 -20.73 -0.63 3.65
CA GLY A 145 -20.68 -1.80 4.54
C GLY A 145 -19.27 -2.08 5.03
N SER A 146 -19.05 -3.29 5.56
CA SER A 146 -17.84 -3.61 6.31
C SER A 146 -17.26 -4.97 5.92
N LEU A 147 -15.94 -5.04 5.87
CA LEU A 147 -15.16 -6.27 5.74
C LEU A 147 -14.24 -6.40 6.95
N ASN A 148 -14.07 -7.63 7.43
CA ASN A 148 -13.23 -7.96 8.57
C ASN A 148 -12.20 -9.01 8.17
N ALA A 149 -10.96 -8.85 8.61
CA ALA A 149 -9.94 -9.87 8.55
C ALA A 149 -10.22 -10.93 9.62
N ILE A 150 -10.53 -12.16 9.21
CA ILE A 150 -10.76 -13.29 10.12
C ILE A 150 -9.41 -13.84 10.65
N GLY A 151 -8.35 -13.60 9.89
CA GLY A 151 -6.99 -13.98 10.25
C GLY A 151 -6.05 -13.74 9.08
N GLY A 152 -4.76 -13.76 9.37
CA GLY A 152 -3.77 -13.52 8.34
C GLY A 152 -2.47 -13.00 8.91
N THR A 153 -1.60 -12.66 7.99
CA THR A 153 -0.28 -12.14 8.28
C THR A 153 0.01 -10.91 7.44
N PHE A 154 0.79 -10.01 8.00
CA PHE A 154 1.36 -8.86 7.32
C PHE A 154 2.88 -8.95 7.44
N ASP A 155 3.57 -9.04 6.32
CA ASP A 155 5.01 -8.93 6.25
C ASP A 155 5.40 -7.45 6.25
N PHE A 156 6.22 -7.09 7.24
CA PHE A 156 6.86 -5.81 7.32
C PHE A 156 8.34 -6.02 7.62
N GLN A 157 9.21 -5.65 6.68
CA GLN A 157 10.66 -5.78 6.81
C GLN A 157 11.12 -7.21 7.13
N SER A 158 10.60 -8.20 6.41
CA SER A 158 10.91 -9.62 6.64
C SER A 158 10.51 -10.12 8.03
N LYS A 159 9.65 -9.37 8.73
CA LYS A 159 9.01 -9.78 9.97
C LYS A 159 7.55 -10.02 9.72
N LEU A 160 7.11 -11.22 10.09
CA LEU A 160 5.73 -11.63 9.99
C LEU A 160 4.97 -11.13 11.21
N PHE A 161 3.98 -10.28 10.97
CA PHE A 161 3.00 -9.86 11.96
C PHE A 161 1.73 -10.69 11.77
N LYS A 162 1.18 -11.20 12.86
CA LYS A 162 -0.14 -11.84 12.87
C LYS A 162 -1.21 -10.77 13.00
N ILE A 163 -2.15 -10.75 12.06
CA ILE A 163 -3.32 -9.86 12.13
C ILE A 163 -4.23 -10.36 13.25
N THR A 164 -4.51 -9.50 14.23
CA THR A 164 -5.39 -9.78 15.38
C THR A 164 -6.74 -9.09 15.27
N GLN A 165 -6.80 -7.97 14.54
CA GLN A 165 -8.01 -7.24 14.19
C GLN A 165 -7.81 -6.60 12.81
N GLY A 166 -8.86 -6.48 12.00
CA GLY A 166 -8.74 -5.84 10.70
C GLY A 166 -10.09 -5.46 10.12
N ASN A 167 -10.62 -4.33 10.55
CA ASN A 167 -11.90 -3.80 10.09
C ASN A 167 -11.66 -2.82 8.93
N ILE A 168 -12.50 -2.92 7.90
CA ILE A 168 -12.47 -2.09 6.69
C ILE A 168 -13.90 -1.64 6.41
N ASP A 169 -14.17 -0.36 6.58
CA ASP A 169 -15.50 0.22 6.46
C ASP A 169 -15.64 1.14 5.25
N PHE A 170 -16.61 0.84 4.40
CA PHE A 170 -16.96 1.63 3.23
C PHE A 170 -18.21 2.47 3.54
N ILE A 171 -18.10 3.78 3.31
CA ILE A 171 -19.13 4.76 3.67
C ILE A 171 -19.92 5.31 2.48
N GLY A 172 -19.74 4.76 1.27
CA GLY A 172 -20.49 5.17 0.08
C GLY A 172 -19.91 6.34 -0.71
N LEU A 173 -18.58 6.52 -0.70
CA LEU A 173 -17.91 7.54 -1.52
C LEU A 173 -17.87 7.14 -3.02
N GLU A 174 -17.94 8.13 -3.91
CA GLU A 174 -17.79 7.93 -5.36
C GLU A 174 -16.41 7.38 -5.74
N GLU A 175 -15.37 7.83 -5.02
CA GLU A 175 -14.03 7.24 -5.05
C GLU A 175 -13.82 6.35 -3.82
N PRO A 176 -13.54 5.05 -3.99
CA PRO A 176 -13.36 4.15 -2.84
C PRO A 176 -12.21 4.57 -1.93
N ASN A 177 -12.53 5.00 -0.71
CA ASN A 177 -11.57 5.34 0.34
C ASN A 177 -12.09 4.86 1.71
N PRO A 178 -12.00 3.54 1.99
CA PRO A 178 -12.55 2.99 3.23
C PRO A 178 -11.79 3.45 4.48
N ASN A 179 -12.48 3.44 5.61
CA ASN A 179 -11.83 3.55 6.92
C ASN A 179 -11.20 2.20 7.28
N LEU A 180 -10.01 2.26 7.83
CA LEU A 180 -9.23 1.11 8.27
C LEU A 180 -9.08 1.19 9.79
N ASP A 181 -9.20 0.03 10.42
CA ASP A 181 -8.82 -0.19 11.81
C ASP A 181 -8.24 -1.60 11.92
N ILE A 182 -6.91 -1.67 11.80
CA ILE A 182 -6.16 -2.91 11.68
C ILE A 182 -5.13 -2.98 12.79
N GLN A 183 -5.10 -4.11 13.48
CA GLN A 183 -4.08 -4.42 14.48
C GLN A 183 -3.35 -5.71 14.11
N ALA A 184 -2.03 -5.66 14.15
CA ALA A 184 -1.18 -6.81 13.95
C ALA A 184 -0.08 -6.89 15.01
N GLU A 185 0.35 -8.08 15.37
CA GLU A 185 1.36 -8.29 16.41
C GLU A 185 2.47 -9.24 15.96
N THR A 186 3.68 -9.05 16.48
CA THR A 186 4.79 -9.98 16.32
C THR A 186 5.55 -10.14 17.64
N ARG A 187 6.41 -11.16 17.74
CA ARG A 187 7.29 -11.35 18.89
C ARG A 187 8.75 -11.37 18.45
N ILE A 188 9.55 -10.50 19.06
CA ILE A 188 10.99 -10.38 18.78
C ILE A 188 11.74 -10.44 20.11
N ALA A 189 12.68 -11.37 20.25
CA ALA A 189 13.47 -11.53 21.48
C ALA A 189 12.62 -11.54 22.78
N LYS A 190 11.45 -12.20 22.73
CA LYS A 190 10.42 -12.30 23.79
C LYS A 190 9.60 -11.03 24.07
N VAL A 191 9.83 -9.94 23.34
CA VAL A 191 9.00 -8.72 23.37
C VAL A 191 7.86 -8.85 22.37
N LYS A 192 6.63 -8.54 22.78
CA LYS A 192 5.50 -8.42 21.85
C LYS A 192 5.47 -7.01 21.28
N ILE A 193 5.44 -6.87 19.97
CA ILE A 193 5.32 -5.59 19.28
C ILE A 193 3.98 -5.58 18.55
N ILE A 194 3.24 -4.50 18.72
CA ILE A 194 1.90 -4.30 18.15
C ILE A 194 1.98 -3.12 17.18
N ILE A 195 1.42 -3.31 15.99
CA ILE A 195 1.20 -2.26 15.00
C ILE A 195 -0.30 -2.03 14.90
N LYS A 196 -0.72 -0.76 14.97
CA LYS A 196 -2.09 -0.32 14.72
C LYS A 196 -2.09 0.59 13.50
N ILE A 197 -2.95 0.31 12.53
CA ILE A 197 -3.17 1.11 11.33
C ILE A 197 -4.61 1.61 11.35
N THR A 198 -4.80 2.91 11.40
CA THR A 198 -6.12 3.55 11.44
C THR A 198 -6.26 4.64 10.37
N GLY A 199 -7.46 5.21 10.23
CA GLY A 199 -7.72 6.30 9.29
C GLY A 199 -8.24 5.79 7.94
N THR A 200 -8.17 6.61 6.89
CA THR A 200 -8.68 6.22 5.57
C THR A 200 -7.60 5.53 4.75
N ALA A 201 -7.95 4.71 3.75
CA ALA A 201 -6.96 4.07 2.87
C ALA A 201 -6.00 5.08 2.20
N ASN A 202 -6.50 6.28 1.85
CA ASN A 202 -5.69 7.36 1.27
C ASN A 202 -4.86 8.14 2.31
N ARG A 203 -5.22 8.06 3.59
CA ARG A 203 -4.55 8.73 4.72
C ARG A 203 -4.49 7.79 5.92
N MET A 204 -3.69 6.74 5.77
CA MET A 204 -3.43 5.77 6.83
C MET A 204 -2.55 6.39 7.92
N ILE A 205 -2.84 6.08 9.17
CA ILE A 205 -2.09 6.49 10.36
C ILE A 205 -1.56 5.23 11.02
N LEU A 206 -0.27 5.20 11.32
CA LEU A 206 0.36 4.07 11.99
C LEU A 206 0.74 4.44 13.44
N ALA A 207 0.48 3.52 14.36
CA ALA A 207 0.93 3.58 15.74
C ALA A 207 1.66 2.28 16.13
N LEU A 208 2.72 2.43 16.92
CA LEU A 208 3.53 1.34 17.45
C LEU A 208 3.31 1.23 18.96
N ASP A 209 3.22 -0.01 19.44
CA ASP A 209 3.00 -0.33 20.85
C ASP A 209 3.73 -1.64 21.19
N SER A 210 3.91 -1.95 22.47
CA SER A 210 4.69 -3.12 22.89
C SER A 210 4.33 -3.64 24.28
N GLU A 211 4.63 -4.92 24.52
CA GLU A 211 4.58 -5.55 25.83
C GLU A 211 5.90 -6.29 26.13
N PRO A 212 6.63 -5.93 27.21
CA PRO A 212 6.36 -4.81 28.13
C PRO A 212 6.42 -3.45 27.42
N ALA A 213 5.76 -2.43 28.00
CA ALA A 213 5.74 -1.09 27.42
C ALA A 213 7.15 -0.49 27.38
N MET A 214 7.54 0.04 26.23
CA MET A 214 8.82 0.72 26.01
C MET A 214 8.65 1.93 25.09
N ASP A 215 9.69 2.75 25.03
CA ASP A 215 9.73 3.90 24.16
C ASP A 215 9.77 3.49 22.68
N ARG A 216 9.25 4.37 21.81
CA ARG A 216 9.14 4.10 20.37
C ARG A 216 10.50 3.73 19.75
N THR A 217 11.57 4.39 20.19
CA THR A 217 12.94 4.12 19.75
C THR A 217 13.36 2.68 20.01
N ASP A 218 13.05 2.14 21.19
CA ASP A 218 13.31 0.73 21.51
C ASP A 218 12.44 -0.20 20.67
N ILE A 219 11.16 0.11 20.47
CA ILE A 219 10.27 -0.68 19.58
C ILE A 219 10.90 -0.77 18.18
N ILE A 220 11.33 0.36 17.63
CA ILE A 220 11.97 0.43 16.31
C ILE A 220 13.29 -0.34 16.31
N SER A 221 14.10 -0.23 17.37
CA SER A 221 15.33 -0.99 17.49
C SER A 221 15.08 -2.50 17.44
N TYR A 222 14.03 -3.00 18.10
CA TYR A 222 13.64 -4.40 17.95
C TYR A 222 13.14 -4.72 16.53
N LEU A 223 12.40 -3.82 15.89
CA LEU A 223 11.91 -3.98 14.53
C LEU A 223 13.02 -3.96 13.46
N VAL A 224 14.11 -3.25 13.69
CA VAL A 224 15.21 -3.13 12.71
C VAL A 224 16.35 -4.10 13.05
N PHE A 225 16.81 -4.08 14.31
CA PHE A 225 18.02 -4.78 14.75
C PHE A 225 17.73 -6.02 15.60
N GLY A 226 16.49 -6.23 16.03
CA GLY A 226 16.11 -7.40 16.83
C GLY A 226 16.50 -7.34 18.31
N LYS A 227 16.99 -6.20 18.80
CA LYS A 227 17.46 -5.98 20.17
C LYS A 227 17.12 -4.56 20.65
N SER A 228 17.17 -4.30 21.95
CA SER A 228 16.98 -2.96 22.54
C SER A 228 18.17 -2.03 22.24
N THR A 229 17.92 -0.72 22.30
CA THR A 229 18.90 0.37 22.15
C THR A 229 20.11 0.23 23.07
N ASP A 230 19.93 -0.28 24.29
CA ASP A 230 21.02 -0.54 25.25
C ASP A 230 22.10 -1.50 24.73
N LYS A 231 21.75 -2.33 23.73
CA LYS A 231 22.65 -3.33 23.12
C LYS A 231 23.10 -2.95 21.72
N LEU A 232 22.76 -1.76 21.26
CA LEU A 232 23.20 -1.21 19.99
C LEU A 232 24.53 -0.48 20.15
N ASN A 233 25.32 -0.42 19.09
CA ASN A 233 26.45 0.51 19.03
C ASN A 233 25.94 1.94 18.77
N ARG A 234 26.82 2.95 18.92
CA ARG A 234 26.46 4.38 18.74
C ARG A 234 25.72 4.64 17.42
N GLN A 235 26.18 4.03 16.32
CA GLN A 235 25.57 4.16 14.99
C GLN A 235 24.15 3.58 14.91
N GLN A 236 23.94 2.39 15.48
CA GLN A 236 22.64 1.74 15.48
C GLN A 236 21.63 2.48 16.36
N ASN A 237 22.07 3.05 17.49
CA ASN A 237 21.22 3.87 18.36
C ASN A 237 20.75 5.14 17.67
N TRP A 238 21.67 5.85 17.00
CA TRP A 238 21.34 7.03 16.22
C TRP A 238 20.29 6.74 15.13
N ASN A 239 20.45 5.64 14.39
CA ASN A 239 19.50 5.24 13.35
C ASN A 239 18.11 4.92 13.92
N ALA A 240 18.04 4.27 15.09
CA ALA A 240 16.78 4.00 15.77
C ALA A 240 16.10 5.29 16.24
N GLU A 241 16.86 6.24 16.79
CA GLU A 241 16.36 7.56 17.21
C GLU A 241 15.82 8.37 16.04
N GLN A 242 16.54 8.44 14.91
CA GLN A 242 16.08 9.15 13.72
C GLN A 242 14.80 8.55 13.13
N ALA A 243 14.71 7.21 13.07
CA ALA A 243 13.49 6.53 12.67
C ALA A 243 12.33 6.82 13.63
N ALA A 244 12.59 6.91 14.94
CA ALA A 244 11.61 7.27 15.96
C ALA A 244 11.14 8.72 15.84
N LEU A 245 12.07 9.64 15.56
CA LEU A 245 11.80 11.07 15.35
C LEU A 245 10.91 11.31 14.13
N ASN A 246 11.15 10.57 13.05
CA ASN A 246 10.26 10.60 11.89
C ASN A 246 8.86 10.05 12.25
N LEU A 247 8.79 9.06 13.13
CA LEU A 247 7.55 8.48 13.66
C LEU A 247 6.85 9.33 14.75
N THR A 248 7.41 10.48 15.16
CA THR A 248 6.79 11.35 16.18
C THR A 248 5.59 12.16 15.66
N GLY A 249 5.23 12.01 14.38
CA GLY A 249 4.05 12.60 13.76
C GLY A 249 3.09 11.58 13.16
N ARG A 250 1.90 12.04 12.73
CA ARG A 250 0.95 11.27 11.92
C ARG A 250 1.59 10.94 10.56
N LEU A 251 2.30 9.83 10.46
CA LEU A 251 2.92 9.39 9.22
C LEU A 251 2.01 8.47 8.42
N ALA A 252 1.99 8.69 7.10
CA ALA A 252 1.43 7.75 6.15
C ALA A 252 2.28 6.47 6.10
N VAL A 253 1.64 5.30 5.97
CA VAL A 253 2.33 3.99 5.84
C VAL A 253 3.36 3.99 4.70
N ASN A 254 3.12 4.75 3.63
CA ASN A 254 4.05 4.88 2.51
C ASN A 254 5.31 5.69 2.88
N GLU A 255 5.18 6.70 3.75
CA GLU A 255 6.35 7.42 4.27
C GLU A 255 7.15 6.51 5.21
N LEU A 256 6.47 5.69 6.02
CA LEU A 256 7.17 4.68 6.83
C LEU A 256 7.86 3.62 5.97
N LYS A 257 7.23 3.17 4.87
CA LYS A 257 7.88 2.29 3.89
C LYS A 257 9.04 2.95 3.17
N LYS A 258 9.09 4.28 3.02
CA LYS A 258 10.29 4.97 2.49
C LYS A 258 11.37 5.09 3.56
N ILE A 259 11.00 5.49 4.77
CA ILE A 259 11.90 5.65 5.94
C ILE A 259 12.50 4.32 6.39
N LEU A 260 11.77 3.22 6.25
CA LEU A 260 12.23 1.89 6.61
C LEU A 260 12.62 1.05 5.38
N GLY A 261 12.04 1.30 4.21
CA GLY A 261 12.08 0.41 3.03
C GLY A 261 12.62 1.00 1.72
N ASP A 262 13.07 2.27 1.69
CA ASP A 262 14.04 2.76 0.69
C ASP A 262 15.46 2.95 1.30
N THR A 263 15.60 2.72 2.61
CA THR A 263 16.85 2.82 3.40
C THR A 263 17.87 1.71 3.10
N PHE A 264 17.71 0.99 1.99
CA PHE A 264 18.65 -0.03 1.55
C PHE A 264 19.23 0.22 0.14
N LYS A 265 19.26 1.48 -0.32
CA LYS A 265 20.22 1.92 -1.36
C LYS A 265 20.88 3.29 -1.12
N LEU A 266 20.62 3.91 0.04
CA LEU A 266 21.38 5.02 0.62
C LEU A 266 21.60 4.64 2.09
N ASP A 267 22.84 4.66 2.55
CA ASP A 267 23.19 4.21 3.91
C ASP A 267 22.90 5.30 4.95
N VAL A 268 22.76 6.57 4.52
CA VAL A 268 22.38 7.71 5.36
C VAL A 268 21.47 8.69 4.59
N LEU A 269 20.35 9.10 5.18
CA LEU A 269 19.55 10.26 4.74
C LEU A 269 19.07 11.00 6.00
N THR A 270 19.56 12.21 6.21
CA THR A 270 19.34 13.00 7.44
C THR A 270 18.85 14.40 7.09
N LEU A 271 17.82 14.89 7.78
CA LEU A 271 17.37 16.28 7.70
C LEU A 271 17.57 16.93 9.08
N GLU A 272 18.52 17.85 9.17
CA GLU A 272 18.83 18.59 10.39
C GLU A 272 18.09 19.93 10.37
N SER A 273 17.38 20.27 11.44
CA SER A 273 16.74 21.59 11.61
C SER A 273 17.63 22.46 12.51
N GLY A 274 18.26 23.50 11.97
CA GLY A 274 19.13 24.39 12.74
C GLY A 274 18.31 25.31 13.65
N SER A 275 18.66 25.37 14.94
CA SER A 275 18.14 26.33 15.93
C SER A 275 16.65 26.73 15.79
N GLY A 276 15.76 25.75 15.57
CA GLY A 276 14.31 25.97 15.50
C GLY A 276 13.74 26.50 14.18
N ASP A 277 14.56 26.72 13.15
CA ASP A 277 14.12 27.16 11.82
C ASP A 277 14.74 26.29 10.71
N ILE A 278 13.91 25.76 9.82
CA ILE A 278 14.33 24.91 8.69
C ILE A 278 15.28 25.65 7.73
N THR A 279 15.24 26.99 7.69
CA THR A 279 16.15 27.81 6.86
C THR A 279 17.62 27.73 7.32
N HIS A 280 17.87 27.29 8.56
CA HIS A 280 19.20 27.07 9.13
C HIS A 280 19.58 25.59 9.17
N GLY A 281 18.76 24.72 8.55
CA GLY A 281 18.96 23.28 8.52
C GLY A 281 19.94 22.78 7.45
N SER A 282 20.15 21.47 7.44
CA SER A 282 20.93 20.78 6.42
C SER A 282 20.29 19.45 6.01
N LEU A 283 20.51 19.03 4.77
CA LEU A 283 20.15 17.71 4.24
C LEU A 283 21.43 16.93 3.97
N ALA A 284 21.65 15.84 4.69
CA ALA A 284 22.79 14.97 4.48
C ALA A 284 22.37 13.64 3.85
N VAL A 285 23.12 13.19 2.84
CA VAL A 285 22.91 11.95 2.09
C VAL A 285 24.22 11.19 2.03
N GLY A 286 24.28 9.95 2.52
CA GLY A 286 25.51 9.17 2.60
C GLY A 286 25.38 7.74 2.12
N LYS A 287 26.51 7.17 1.69
CA LYS A 287 26.60 5.83 1.09
C LYS A 287 28.00 5.23 1.20
N TYR A 288 28.07 3.94 1.53
CA TYR A 288 29.24 3.10 1.35
C TYR A 288 29.41 2.75 -0.13
N VAL A 289 30.49 3.24 -0.74
CA VAL A 289 30.87 2.92 -2.12
C VAL A 289 31.60 1.57 -2.17
N THR A 290 32.35 1.27 -1.11
CA THR A 290 32.91 -0.06 -0.79
C THR A 290 32.72 -0.31 0.71
N PRO A 291 32.94 -1.54 1.24
CA PRO A 291 32.84 -1.80 2.67
C PRO A 291 33.74 -0.91 3.55
N GLU A 292 34.80 -0.33 2.97
CA GLU A 292 35.80 0.50 3.65
C GLU A 292 35.71 1.99 3.27
N VAL A 293 34.90 2.37 2.27
CA VAL A 293 34.81 3.75 1.76
C VAL A 293 33.39 4.28 1.90
N PHE A 294 33.20 5.25 2.79
CA PHE A 294 31.93 5.95 3.00
C PHE A 294 31.99 7.37 2.40
N VAL A 295 30.93 7.79 1.71
CA VAL A 295 30.80 9.13 1.14
C VAL A 295 29.52 9.77 1.65
N LEU A 296 29.62 10.98 2.17
CA LEU A 296 28.52 11.77 2.71
C LEU A 296 28.47 13.13 2.01
N TYR A 297 27.32 13.51 1.49
CA TYR A 297 27.05 14.83 0.92
C TYR A 297 26.06 15.57 1.80
N ARG A 298 26.42 16.77 2.28
CA ARG A 298 25.60 17.62 3.13
C ARG A 298 25.28 18.92 2.39
N HIS A 299 24.01 19.10 2.06
CA HIS A 299 23.46 20.33 1.52
C HIS A 299 22.97 21.23 2.65
N ARG A 300 23.50 22.44 2.79
CA ARG A 300 23.09 23.40 3.84
C ARG A 300 22.06 24.37 3.25
N PHE A 301 20.96 24.60 3.96
CA PHE A 301 19.87 25.46 3.47
C PHE A 301 20.15 26.95 3.63
N LYS A 302 21.16 27.32 4.43
CA LYS A 302 21.60 28.70 4.63
C LYS A 302 22.49 29.15 3.46
N VAL A 303 22.11 30.27 2.84
CA VAL A 303 22.68 30.77 1.57
C VAL A 303 24.19 31.10 1.64
N ASP A 304 24.71 31.46 2.82
CA ASP A 304 26.11 31.85 3.01
C ASP A 304 27.04 30.69 3.42
N GLU A 305 26.53 29.45 3.45
CA GLU A 305 27.32 28.27 3.80
C GLU A 305 27.44 27.33 2.61
N SER A 306 28.66 26.84 2.36
CA SER A 306 28.92 25.90 1.29
C SER A 306 28.40 24.50 1.63
N ASN A 307 28.05 23.75 0.59
CA ASN A 307 27.76 22.33 0.71
C ASN A 307 29.06 21.57 1.05
N LEU A 308 28.95 20.51 1.83
CA LEU A 308 30.09 19.73 2.28
C LEU A 308 30.02 18.32 1.70
N VAL A 309 31.13 17.83 1.17
CA VAL A 309 31.33 16.42 0.85
C VAL A 309 32.34 15.87 1.83
N GLU A 310 32.04 14.74 2.45
CA GLU A 310 32.91 14.03 3.37
C GLU A 310 33.14 12.61 2.84
N VAL A 311 34.40 12.18 2.86
CA VAL A 311 34.83 10.85 2.42
C VAL A 311 35.61 10.22 3.55
N THR A 312 35.11 9.11 4.08
CA THR A 312 35.76 8.35 5.14
C THR A 312 36.31 7.05 4.56
N TYR A 313 37.59 6.79 4.78
CA TYR A 313 38.23 5.54 4.44
C TYR A 313 38.66 4.80 5.71
N GLU A 314 38.04 3.67 5.99
CA GLU A 314 38.33 2.81 7.13
C GLU A 314 39.55 1.94 6.81
N ILE A 315 40.71 2.27 7.38
CA ILE A 315 41.93 1.48 7.18
C ILE A 315 41.85 0.18 7.97
N ASN A 316 41.36 0.26 9.21
CA ASN A 316 41.08 -0.89 10.06
C ASN A 316 40.05 -0.50 11.13
N ARG A 317 39.71 -1.44 12.02
CA ARG A 317 38.67 -1.26 13.06
C ARG A 317 38.91 -0.09 14.02
N ASN A 318 40.13 0.44 14.07
CA ASN A 318 40.53 1.48 15.00
C ASN A 318 41.07 2.73 14.29
N LEU A 319 41.25 2.72 12.97
CA LEU A 319 41.89 3.80 12.23
C LEU A 319 41.11 4.12 10.96
N SER A 320 40.73 5.39 10.80
CA SER A 320 40.11 5.93 9.59
C SER A 320 40.79 7.22 9.13
N ILE A 321 40.69 7.47 7.83
CA ILE A 321 41.02 8.76 7.22
C ILE A 321 39.72 9.43 6.83
N GLU A 322 39.53 10.68 7.24
CA GLU A 322 38.37 11.49 6.88
C GLU A 322 38.83 12.65 6.01
N THR A 323 38.19 12.85 4.87
CA THR A 323 38.46 13.97 3.96
C THR A 323 37.20 14.78 3.81
N GLN A 324 37.25 16.04 4.20
CA GLN A 324 36.16 17.00 4.05
C GLN A 324 36.50 17.95 2.91
N LEU A 325 35.54 18.19 2.02
CA LEU A 325 35.64 19.03 0.85
C LEU A 325 34.46 20.01 0.84
N GLY A 326 34.75 21.29 1.00
CA GLY A 326 33.78 22.38 1.04
C GLY A 326 34.36 23.67 0.45
N ASP A 327 34.19 24.81 1.12
CA ASP A 327 34.90 26.06 0.81
C ASP A 327 36.32 26.11 1.40
N GLU A 328 37.04 27.23 1.19
CA GLU A 328 38.41 27.47 1.70
C GLU A 328 38.57 27.26 3.22
N LYS A 329 37.48 27.26 4.00
CA LYS A 329 37.51 27.10 5.46
C LYS A 329 37.07 25.72 5.95
N THR A 330 36.52 24.90 5.07
CA THR A 330 35.87 23.61 5.43
C THR A 330 36.46 22.41 4.69
N SER A 331 37.59 22.61 4.00
CA SER A 331 38.34 21.54 3.35
C SER A 331 39.50 21.08 4.24
N GLY A 332 39.58 19.79 4.55
CA GLY A 332 40.55 19.23 5.50
C GLY A 332 40.71 17.72 5.36
N ILE A 333 41.82 17.20 5.87
CA ILE A 333 42.08 15.75 5.98
C ILE A 333 42.40 15.45 7.43
N ASP A 334 41.61 14.59 8.04
CA ASP A 334 41.74 14.17 9.43
C ASP A 334 42.08 12.68 9.52
N PHE A 335 42.84 12.33 10.55
CA PHE A 335 43.15 10.95 10.90
C PHE A 335 42.49 10.65 12.25
N VAL A 336 41.55 9.72 12.25
CA VAL A 336 40.77 9.39 13.44
C VAL A 336 41.21 8.02 13.96
N TRP A 337 41.59 7.98 15.24
CA TRP A 337 41.98 6.76 15.92
C TRP A 337 41.11 6.54 17.17
N ASP A 338 40.31 5.47 17.15
CA ASP A 338 39.49 5.04 18.27
C ASP A 338 40.21 4.01 19.16
N PHE A 339 40.30 4.29 20.46
CA PHE A 339 40.78 3.36 21.49
C PHE A 339 39.58 2.72 22.22
N ASP A 340 39.51 1.39 22.16
CA ASP A 340 38.63 0.61 23.04
C ASP A 340 39.31 0.45 24.40
N PHE A 341 38.67 0.92 25.49
CA PHE A 341 39.09 0.69 26.88
C PHE A 341 38.20 -0.32 27.59
#